data_AF-A0A318TYW8-F1
#
_entry.id   AF-A0A318TYW8-F1
#
_cell.length_a   1.000
_cell.length_b   1.000
_cell.length_c   1.000
_cell.angle_alpha   90.00
_cell.angle_beta   90.00
_cell.angle_gamma   90.00
#
_symmetry.space_group_name_H-M   'P 1'
#
loop_
_entity.id
_entity.type
_entity.pdbx_description
1 polymer ?
#
loop_
_entity_poly.entity_id
_entity_poly.type
_entity_poly.pdbx_seq_one_letter_code
_entity_poly.pdbx_strand_id
1 'polypeptide(L)'
;MAENTPKNTDGIWKRAEIETPCVKICQIHPTERICVGCLRTLEEIGGWSRMTPEDRRAVMAELPARAPRLSQRRGGRAARQAE
;
A
#
# COMPACT_ATOMS: atom_id res chain seq x y z
N MET A 1 22.41 -39.60 -25.05
CA MET A 1 21.35 -38.60 -25.31
C MET A 1 20.74 -38.31 -23.95
N ALA A 2 21.12 -37.21 -23.29
CA ALA A 2 20.65 -36.88 -21.95
C ALA A 2 19.62 -35.75 -22.07
N GLU A 3 18.36 -36.09 -21.81
CA GLU A 3 17.21 -35.22 -22.01
C GLU A 3 17.16 -34.17 -20.90
N ASN A 4 17.75 -33.00 -21.18
CA ASN A 4 17.79 -31.86 -20.29
C ASN A 4 16.47 -31.07 -20.40
N THR A 5 15.39 -31.59 -19.81
CA THR A 5 14.10 -30.90 -19.78
C THR A 5 13.99 -30.11 -18.47
N PRO A 6 13.88 -28.77 -18.50
CA PRO A 6 13.67 -27.99 -17.29
C PRO A 6 12.26 -28.28 -16.76
N LYS A 7 12.17 -29.02 -15.65
CA LYS A 7 10.91 -29.19 -14.93
C LYS A 7 10.48 -27.83 -14.40
N ASN A 8 9.30 -27.36 -14.79
CA ASN A 8 8.74 -26.15 -14.24
C ASN A 8 8.44 -26.39 -12.73
N THR A 9 9.23 -25.76 -11.86
CA THR A 9 9.21 -25.89 -10.41
C THR A 9 8.41 -24.77 -9.71
N ASP A 10 7.57 -24.03 -10.45
CA ASP A 10 6.82 -22.86 -9.96
C ASP A 10 5.99 -23.16 -8.68
N GLY A 11 5.55 -24.41 -8.50
CA GLY A 11 4.78 -24.83 -7.32
C GLY A 11 5.60 -25.08 -6.05
N ILE A 12 6.92 -25.31 -6.17
CA ILE A 12 7.79 -25.72 -5.05
C ILE A 12 8.10 -24.53 -4.12
N TRP A 13 8.01 -23.30 -4.63
CA TRP A 13 8.47 -22.09 -3.94
C TRP A 13 7.35 -21.09 -3.59
N LYS A 14 6.10 -21.55 -3.50
CA LYS A 14 4.97 -20.67 -3.22
C LYS A 14 4.97 -20.23 -1.76
N ARG A 15 5.25 -18.94 -1.52
CA ARG A 15 5.15 -18.31 -0.20
C ARG A 15 3.77 -17.67 -0.03
N ALA A 16 3.29 -17.61 1.20
CA ALA A 16 2.10 -16.83 1.53
C ALA A 16 2.46 -15.34 1.49
N GLU A 17 2.29 -14.71 0.33
CA GLU A 17 2.54 -13.28 0.15
C GLU A 17 1.55 -12.44 0.97
N ILE A 18 2.06 -11.36 1.56
CA ILE A 18 1.27 -10.42 2.35
C ILE A 18 0.56 -9.48 1.37
N GLU A 19 -0.77 -9.58 1.29
CA GLU A 19 -1.60 -8.63 0.54
C GLU A 19 -1.33 -7.19 1.02
N THR A 20 -1.09 -6.26 0.09
CA THR A 20 -0.75 -4.87 0.42
C THR A 20 -1.33 -3.87 -0.59
N PRO A 21 -1.99 -2.79 -0.12
CA PRO A 21 -2.52 -1.72 -0.98
C PRO A 21 -1.43 -0.68 -1.35
N CYS A 22 -0.15 -0.99 -1.16
CA CYS A 22 0.94 -0.03 -1.30
C CYS A 22 1.31 0.23 -2.76
N VAL A 23 1.12 1.47 -3.22
CA VAL A 23 1.55 1.93 -4.57
C VAL A 23 2.96 2.53 -4.60
N LYS A 24 3.79 2.24 -3.58
CA LYS A 24 5.17 2.74 -3.42
C LYS A 24 5.30 4.28 -3.36
N ILE A 25 4.21 4.98 -3.04
CA ILE A 25 4.20 6.40 -2.72
C ILE A 25 4.06 6.53 -1.21
N CYS A 26 5.09 7.06 -0.55
CA CYS A 26 5.11 7.24 0.90
C CYS A 26 5.11 8.74 1.24
N GLN A 27 3.92 9.34 1.25
CA GLN A 27 3.73 10.74 1.65
C GLN A 27 2.49 10.82 2.53
N ILE A 28 2.66 11.35 3.75
CA ILE A 28 1.57 11.51 4.70
C ILE A 28 0.91 12.89 4.51
N HIS A 29 -0.42 12.91 4.50
CA HIS A 29 -1.22 14.12 4.54
C HIS A 29 -1.12 14.75 5.94
N PRO A 30 -0.87 16.06 6.09
CA PRO A 30 -0.48 16.63 7.38
C PRO A 30 -1.68 16.73 8.34
N THR A 31 -2.88 16.96 7.80
CA THR A 31 -4.13 17.12 8.54
C THR A 31 -4.77 15.76 8.79
N GLU A 32 -5.21 15.08 7.73
CA GLU A 32 -5.80 13.73 7.79
C GLU A 32 -4.89 12.61 8.33
N ARG A 33 -3.56 12.81 8.38
CA ARG A 33 -2.56 11.82 8.83
C ARG A 33 -2.64 10.44 8.15
N ILE A 34 -3.15 10.39 6.94
CA ILE A 34 -3.16 9.19 6.07
C ILE A 34 -2.14 9.33 4.93
N CYS A 35 -1.64 8.21 4.43
CA CYS A 35 -0.77 8.16 3.26
C CYS A 35 -1.56 8.50 2.00
N VAL A 36 -1.06 9.43 1.18
CA VAL A 36 -1.74 9.84 -0.05
C VAL A 36 -1.73 8.79 -1.15
N GLY A 37 -0.82 7.82 -1.07
CA GLY A 37 -0.72 6.73 -2.04
C GLY A 37 -1.62 5.56 -1.71
N CYS A 38 -1.52 5.04 -0.48
CA CYS A 38 -2.23 3.82 -0.06
C CYS A 38 -3.38 4.07 0.92
N LEU A 39 -3.67 5.31 1.27
CA LEU A 39 -4.79 5.74 2.13
C LEU A 39 -4.79 5.17 3.56
N ARG A 40 -3.73 4.46 3.94
CA ARG A 40 -3.51 3.91 5.28
C ARG A 40 -2.98 4.96 6.25
N THR A 41 -3.33 4.82 7.52
CA THR A 41 -2.74 5.59 8.64
C THR A 41 -1.32 5.08 8.96
N LEU A 42 -0.55 5.88 9.71
CA LEU A 42 0.78 5.46 10.17
C LEU A 42 0.74 4.20 11.05
N GLU A 43 -0.30 4.05 11.86
CA GLU A 43 -0.49 2.88 12.75
C GLU A 43 -0.74 1.62 11.93
N GLU A 44 -1.59 1.70 10.90
CA GLU A 44 -1.84 0.59 9.96
C GLU A 44 -0.57 0.23 9.18
N ILE A 45 0.24 1.23 8.78
CA ILE A 45 1.50 0.99 8.07
C ILE A 45 2.51 0.28 8.99
N GLY A 46 2.67 0.75 10.23
CA GLY A 46 3.61 0.18 11.20
C GLY A 46 3.22 -1.22 11.68
N GLY A 47 1.92 -1.50 11.76
CA GLY A 47 1.37 -2.78 12.20
C GLY A 47 1.15 -3.81 11.08
N TRP A 48 1.30 -3.43 9.80
CA TRP A 48 0.80 -4.22 8.67
C TRP A 48 1.29 -5.66 8.62
N SER A 49 2.57 -5.91 8.94
CA SER A 49 3.17 -7.25 8.92
C SER A 49 2.65 -8.16 10.04
N ARG A 50 2.06 -7.58 11.09
CA ARG A 50 1.52 -8.30 12.25
C ARG A 50 0.01 -8.49 12.20
N MET A 51 -0.67 -7.79 11.28
CA MET A 51 -2.12 -7.91 11.09
C MET A 51 -2.50 -9.27 10.48
N THR A 52 -3.63 -9.81 10.93
CA THR A 52 -4.20 -11.02 10.31
C THR A 52 -4.62 -10.72 8.86
N PRO A 53 -4.72 -11.73 7.98
CA PRO A 53 -5.27 -11.53 6.64
C PRO A 53 -6.67 -10.89 6.65
N GLU A 54 -7.49 -11.24 7.63
CA GLU A 54 -8.84 -10.75 7.84
C GLU A 54 -8.83 -9.25 8.19
N ASP A 55 -7.97 -8.83 9.12
CA ASP A 55 -7.79 -7.41 9.47
C ASP A 55 -7.30 -6.62 8.26
N ARG A 56 -6.35 -7.17 7.49
CA ARG A 56 -5.85 -6.53 6.26
C ARG A 56 -6.96 -6.32 5.24
N ARG A 57 -7.86 -7.30 5.08
CA ARG A 57 -9.03 -7.18 4.18
C ARG A 57 -10.02 -6.15 4.66
N ALA A 58 -10.29 -6.10 5.97
CA ALA A 58 -11.15 -5.07 6.55
C ALA A 58 -10.58 -3.67 6.28
N VAL A 59 -9.30 -3.44 6.58
CA VAL A 59 -8.63 -2.17 6.29
C VAL A 59 -8.72 -1.84 4.80
N MET A 60 -8.42 -2.80 3.91
CA MET A 60 -8.50 -2.60 2.46
C MET A 60 -9.90 -2.22 1.96
N ALA A 61 -10.96 -2.75 2.58
CA ALA A 61 -12.33 -2.40 2.24
C ALA A 61 -12.69 -0.96 2.64
N GLU A 62 -12.07 -0.41 3.69
CA GLU A 62 -12.30 0.95 4.16
C GLU A 62 -11.53 2.02 3.36
N LEU A 63 -10.39 1.67 2.73
CA LEU A 63 -9.52 2.63 2.05
C LEU A 63 -10.24 3.50 0.98
N PRO A 64 -11.10 2.96 0.11
CA PRO A 64 -11.78 3.77 -0.90
C PRO A 64 -12.63 4.90 -0.29
N ALA A 65 -13.23 4.67 0.89
CA ALA A 65 -14.01 5.69 1.59
C ALA A 65 -13.15 6.83 2.17
N ARG A 66 -11.84 6.63 2.31
CA ARG A 66 -10.88 7.64 2.79
C ARG A 66 -10.36 8.54 1.66
N ALA A 67 -10.48 8.14 0.39
CA ALA A 67 -9.98 8.89 -0.75
C ALA A 67 -10.54 10.33 -0.86
N PRO A 68 -11.83 10.60 -0.60
CA PRO A 68 -12.38 11.97 -0.65
C PRO A 68 -11.74 12.93 0.35
N ARG A 69 -11.14 12.43 1.44
CA ARG A 69 -10.46 13.24 2.46
C ARG A 69 -9.18 13.91 1.93
N LEU A 70 -8.66 13.43 0.80
CA LEU A 70 -7.47 13.97 0.13
C LEU A 70 -7.80 14.86 -1.08
N SER A 71 -9.08 15.16 -1.30
CA SER A 71 -9.56 15.93 -2.47
C SER A 71 -8.88 17.30 -2.61
N GLN A 72 -8.39 17.87 -1.51
CA GLN A 72 -7.63 19.10 -1.53
C GLN A 72 -6.16 18.82 -1.85
N ARG A 73 -5.80 18.99 -3.13
CA ARG A 73 -4.39 19.02 -3.54
C ARG A 73 -3.68 20.09 -2.71
N ARG A 74 -2.62 19.70 -1.98
CA ARG A 74 -1.65 20.69 -1.49
C ARG A 74 -1.12 21.42 -2.71
N GLY A 75 -1.34 22.74 -2.75
CA GLY A 75 -0.98 23.60 -3.87
C GLY A 75 0.41 23.26 -4.38
N GLY A 76 0.55 23.18 -5.71
CA GLY A 76 1.79 22.73 -6.37
C GLY A 76 2.94 23.72 -6.19
N ARG A 77 3.73 23.94 -7.26
CA ARG A 77 4.84 24.92 -7.21
C ARG A 77 4.41 26.31 -6.71
N ALA A 78 3.18 26.72 -6.96
CA ALA A 78 2.60 27.98 -6.51
C ALA A 78 2.54 28.14 -4.98
N ALA A 79 2.31 27.08 -4.20
CA ALA A 79 2.26 27.19 -2.74
C ALA A 79 3.64 27.38 -2.10
N ARG A 80 4.72 27.05 -2.82
CA ARG A 80 6.11 27.23 -2.36
C ARG A 80 6.70 28.60 -2.70
N GLN A 81 6.02 29.40 -3.54
CA GLN A 81 6.48 30.73 -3.98
C GLN A 81 5.82 31.87 -3.20
N ALA A 82 4.97 31.55 -2.22
CA ALA A 82 4.23 32.52 -1.42
C ALA A 82 4.86 32.77 -0.03
N GLU A 83 6.10 32.30 0.18
CA GLU A 83 6.90 32.56 1.39
C GLU A 83 8.05 33.51 1.08
#